data_AF-A0A918AXQ4-F1
#
_entry.id   AF-A0A918AXQ4-F1
#
_cell.length_a   1.000
_cell.length_b   1.000
_cell.length_c   1.000
_cell.angle_alpha   90.00
_cell.angle_beta   90.00
_cell.angle_gamma   90.00
#
_symmetry.space_group_name_H-M   'P 1'
#
loop_
_entity.id
_entity.type
_entity.pdbx_description
1 polymer ?
#
loop_
_entity_poly.entity_id
_entity_poly.type
_entity_poly.pdbx_seq_one_letter_code
_entity_poly.pdbx_strand_id
1 'polypeptide(L)'
;MTSSVRYVQIDEILAIARAVNGTEHSVRDMGLLVSAIERPRTNVFGAESYPTLHEKAAALLHSVARNHALIDGNERTAWLAMRVFLRFNGVSASTAPPPVSVAGPFVEEVAQDTVDVPAIAKHLSSWFPLS
;
A
#
# COMPACT_ATOMS: atom_id res chain seq x y z
N MET A 1 9.41 16.10 -17.36
CA MET A 1 8.50 16.57 -16.31
C MET A 1 8.61 15.60 -15.15
N THR A 2 9.25 15.96 -14.05
CA THR A 2 9.21 15.14 -12.83
C THR A 2 7.81 15.29 -12.25
N SER A 3 6.92 14.35 -12.56
CA SER A 3 5.59 14.33 -11.95
C SER A 3 5.76 14.18 -10.44
N SER A 4 5.15 15.09 -9.68
CA SER A 4 5.07 14.96 -8.22
C SER A 4 4.34 13.66 -7.86
N VAL A 5 4.82 12.95 -6.84
CA VAL A 5 4.19 11.71 -6.37
C VAL A 5 2.88 12.05 -5.64
N ARG A 6 1.76 11.45 -6.08
CA ARG A 6 0.46 11.57 -5.39
C ARG A 6 0.29 10.41 -4.41
N TYR A 7 0.28 10.73 -3.14
CA TYR A 7 0.14 9.77 -2.05
C TYR A 7 -1.31 9.63 -1.60
N VAL A 8 -1.63 8.48 -1.01
CA VAL A 8 -2.96 8.21 -0.42
C VAL A 8 -3.20 9.14 0.77
N GLN A 9 -4.37 9.77 0.79
CA GLN A 9 -4.82 10.65 1.86
C GLN A 9 -5.66 9.91 2.91
N ILE A 10 -5.89 10.55 4.06
CA ILE A 10 -6.62 9.94 5.18
C ILE A 10 -8.08 9.59 4.82
N ASP A 11 -8.76 10.48 4.11
CA ASP A 11 -10.13 10.26 3.63
C ASP A 11 -10.20 9.12 2.60
N GLU A 12 -9.19 9.00 1.74
CA GLU A 12 -9.06 7.92 0.75
C GLU A 12 -8.84 6.56 1.43
N ILE A 13 -7.93 6.44 2.40
CA ILE A 13 -7.71 5.17 3.10
C ILE A 13 -8.94 4.77 3.95
N LEU A 14 -9.64 5.74 4.53
CA LEU A 14 -10.90 5.51 5.24
C LEU A 14 -11.99 5.01 4.28
N ALA A 15 -12.10 5.61 3.10
CA ALA A 15 -13.04 5.16 2.07
C ALA A 15 -12.75 3.73 1.60
N ILE A 16 -11.48 3.37 1.41
CA ILE A 16 -11.07 2.00 1.06
C ILE A 16 -11.42 1.04 2.19
N ALA A 17 -11.08 1.35 3.44
CA ALA A 17 -11.38 0.48 4.59
C ALA A 17 -12.88 0.21 4.73
N ARG A 18 -13.72 1.23 4.52
CA ARG A 18 -15.18 1.08 4.51
C ARG A 18 -15.68 0.20 3.39
N ALA A 19 -15.15 0.36 2.18
CA ALA A 19 -15.53 -0.49 1.06
C ALA A 19 -15.13 -1.96 1.30
N VAL A 20 -14.01 -2.20 2.00
CA VAL A 20 -13.54 -3.55 2.34
C VAL A 20 -14.39 -4.19 3.43
N ASN A 21 -14.72 -3.44 4.49
CA ASN A 21 -15.35 -3.99 5.68
C ASN A 21 -16.89 -3.84 5.71
N GLY A 22 -17.45 -3.00 4.84
CA GLY A 22 -18.88 -2.70 4.81
C GLY A 22 -19.39 -1.87 5.99
N THR A 23 -18.51 -1.16 6.71
CA THR A 23 -18.87 -0.37 7.90
C THR A 23 -17.97 0.84 8.11
N GLU A 24 -18.56 1.94 8.60
CA GLU A 24 -17.86 3.17 9.03
C GLU A 24 -16.96 2.93 10.25
N HIS A 25 -17.27 1.94 11.10
CA HIS A 25 -16.54 1.64 12.34
C HIS A 25 -15.35 0.70 12.08
N SER A 26 -14.58 0.97 11.03
CA SER A 26 -13.48 0.10 10.60
C SER A 26 -12.17 0.37 11.33
N VAL A 27 -11.98 1.57 11.89
CA VAL A 27 -10.69 1.98 12.47
C VAL A 27 -10.63 1.65 13.95
N ARG A 28 -9.58 0.93 14.33
CA ARG A 28 -9.22 0.65 15.72
C ARG A 28 -8.37 1.76 16.31
N ASP A 29 -7.38 2.23 15.55
CA ASP A 29 -6.44 3.27 15.97
C ASP A 29 -6.11 4.20 14.79
N MET A 30 -6.54 5.46 14.90
CA MET A 30 -6.31 6.49 13.89
C MET A 30 -4.84 6.91 13.78
N GLY A 31 -4.12 6.97 14.90
CA GLY A 31 -2.71 7.38 14.91
C GLY A 31 -1.84 6.36 14.20
N LEU A 32 -2.10 5.08 14.45
CA LEU A 32 -1.52 3.99 13.69
C LEU A 32 -1.85 4.14 12.20
N LEU A 33 -3.12 4.31 11.81
CA LEU A 33 -3.49 4.41 10.40
C LEU A 33 -2.76 5.54 9.67
N VAL A 34 -2.68 6.72 10.30
CA VAL A 34 -1.95 7.88 9.78
C VAL A 34 -0.45 7.55 9.63
N SER A 35 0.16 6.95 10.64
CA SER A 35 1.58 6.53 10.58
C SER A 35 1.85 5.60 9.41
N ALA A 36 0.96 4.64 9.14
CA ALA A 36 1.13 3.73 8.00
C ALA A 36 1.07 4.43 6.65
N ILE A 37 0.09 5.30 6.41
CA ILE A 37 -0.02 6.00 5.12
C ILE A 37 1.10 7.03 4.89
N GLU A 38 1.76 7.49 5.96
CA GLU A 38 2.91 8.40 5.87
C GLU A 38 4.24 7.68 5.59
N ARG A 39 4.35 6.38 5.87
CA ARG A 39 5.60 5.62 5.67
C ARG A 39 6.22 5.76 4.27
N PRO A 40 5.46 5.78 3.15
CA PRO A 40 6.04 6.00 1.82
C PRO A 40 6.78 7.34 1.63
N ARG A 41 6.59 8.30 2.54
CA ARG A 41 7.26 9.61 2.54
C ARG A 41 8.46 9.69 3.48
N THR A 42 8.84 8.58 4.12
CA THR A 42 9.94 8.58 5.09
C THR A 42 11.27 9.00 4.45
N ASN A 43 11.94 9.94 5.11
CA ASN A 43 13.29 10.37 4.79
C ASN A 43 14.23 10.02 5.94
N VAL A 44 15.42 9.51 5.61
CA VAL A 44 16.48 9.16 6.56
C VAL A 44 17.74 9.88 6.12
N PHE A 45 18.34 10.66 7.02
CA PHE A 45 19.53 11.49 6.75
C PHE A 45 19.40 12.39 5.50
N GLY A 46 18.20 12.92 5.24
CA GLY A 46 17.94 13.82 4.11
C GLY A 46 17.72 13.12 2.76
N ALA A 47 17.70 11.78 2.73
CA ALA A 47 17.40 10.99 1.55
C ALA A 47 16.09 10.22 1.70
N GLU A 48 15.34 10.08 0.61
CA GLU A 48 14.14 9.23 0.58
C GLU A 48 14.51 7.78 0.92
N SER A 49 13.80 7.20 1.89
CA SER A 49 13.98 5.78 2.24
C SER A 49 13.45 4.84 1.16
N TYR A 50 12.58 5.34 0.29
CA TYR A 50 11.92 4.57 -0.78
C TYR A 50 12.04 5.33 -2.10
N PRO A 51 13.19 5.29 -2.80
CA PRO A 51 13.43 6.14 -3.97
C PRO A 51 12.45 5.93 -5.14
N THR A 52 12.01 4.70 -5.38
CA THR A 52 11.13 4.37 -6.52
C THR A 52 9.65 4.35 -6.17
N LEU A 53 8.77 4.45 -7.17
CA LEU A 53 7.32 4.31 -6.98
C LEU A 53 6.95 2.91 -6.45
N HIS A 54 7.60 1.85 -6.91
CA HIS A 54 7.36 0.50 -6.41
C HIS A 54 7.79 0.33 -4.96
N GLU A 55 8.89 0.94 -4.53
CA GLU A 55 9.30 0.93 -3.13
C GLU A 55 8.33 1.72 -2.24
N LYS A 56 7.85 2.88 -2.70
CA LYS A 56 6.81 3.65 -2.00
C LYS A 56 5.50 2.85 -1.87
N ALA A 57 5.10 2.18 -2.95
CA ALA A 57 3.92 1.30 -2.96
C ALA A 57 4.09 0.09 -2.03
N ALA A 58 5.28 -0.51 -2.02
CA ALA A 58 5.64 -1.62 -1.14
C ALA A 58 5.64 -1.20 0.33
N ALA A 59 6.19 -0.02 0.65
CA ALA A 59 6.16 0.54 2.00
C ALA A 59 4.73 0.79 2.49
N LEU A 60 3.84 1.26 1.61
CA LEU A 60 2.41 1.44 1.91
C LEU A 60 1.72 0.09 2.20
N LEU A 61 1.91 -0.88 1.31
CA LEU A 61 1.35 -2.23 1.47
C LEU A 61 1.81 -2.85 2.80
N HIS A 62 3.11 -2.84 3.04
CA HIS A 62 3.71 -3.44 4.23
C HIS A 62 3.25 -2.75 5.52
N SER A 63 3.24 -1.42 5.57
CA SER A 63 2.80 -0.71 6.77
C SER A 63 1.31 -0.88 7.06
N VAL A 64 0.42 -0.74 6.07
CA VAL A 64 -1.03 -0.86 6.32
C VAL A 64 -1.39 -2.29 6.71
N ALA A 65 -0.78 -3.30 6.09
CA ALA A 65 -1.07 -4.71 6.38
C ALA A 65 -0.70 -5.09 7.83
N ARG A 66 0.44 -4.59 8.33
CA ARG A 66 1.04 -5.03 9.60
C ARG A 66 0.70 -4.21 10.83
N ASN A 67 0.30 -2.97 10.62
CA ASN A 67 0.13 -2.00 11.68
C ASN A 67 -1.13 -2.25 12.54
N HIS A 68 -2.06 -3.10 12.09
CA HIS A 68 -3.28 -3.44 12.83
C HIS A 68 -4.13 -2.22 13.24
N ALA A 69 -4.09 -1.17 12.42
CA ALA A 69 -4.83 0.07 12.64
C ALA A 69 -6.35 -0.09 12.44
N LEU A 70 -6.77 -1.11 11.68
CA LEU A 70 -8.17 -1.45 11.46
C LEU A 70 -8.62 -2.62 12.33
N ILE A 71 -9.91 -2.66 12.64
CA ILE A 71 -10.54 -3.76 13.39
C ILE A 71 -10.41 -5.08 12.61
N ASP A 72 -10.71 -5.06 11.32
CA ASP A 72 -10.51 -6.13 10.35
C ASP A 72 -10.13 -5.53 8.99
N GLY A 73 -9.67 -6.38 8.07
CA GLY A 73 -9.46 -6.01 6.67
C GLY A 73 -8.16 -5.25 6.41
N ASN A 74 -7.19 -5.28 7.34
CA ASN A 74 -5.89 -4.60 7.17
C ASN A 74 -5.20 -5.01 5.86
N GLU A 75 -5.09 -6.31 5.59
CA GLU A 75 -4.48 -6.86 4.38
C GLU A 75 -5.21 -6.45 3.09
N ARG A 76 -6.54 -6.63 3.06
CA ARG A 76 -7.40 -6.27 1.93
C ARG A 76 -7.35 -4.76 1.66
N THR A 77 -7.34 -3.95 2.71
CA THR A 77 -7.21 -2.49 2.62
C THR A 77 -5.83 -2.09 2.13
N ALA A 78 -4.77 -2.72 2.63
CA ALA A 78 -3.39 -2.47 2.21
C ALA A 78 -3.20 -2.78 0.72
N TRP A 79 -3.72 -3.90 0.24
CA TRP A 79 -3.69 -4.27 -1.17
C TRP A 79 -4.38 -3.24 -2.07
N LEU A 80 -5.58 -2.80 -1.69
CA LEU A 80 -6.32 -1.80 -2.46
C LEU A 80 -5.66 -0.42 -2.40
N ALA A 81 -5.17 0.00 -1.24
CA ALA A 81 -4.46 1.27 -1.07
C ALA A 81 -3.19 1.33 -1.91
N MET A 82 -2.40 0.24 -1.92
CA MET A 82 -1.22 0.10 -2.76
C MET A 82 -1.58 0.23 -4.26
N ARG A 83 -2.63 -0.45 -4.72
CA ARG A 83 -3.06 -0.36 -6.13
C ARG A 83 -3.56 1.04 -6.49
N VAL A 84 -4.30 1.69 -5.59
CA VAL A 84 -4.77 3.06 -5.76
C VAL A 84 -3.59 4.03 -5.85
N PHE A 85 -2.59 3.88 -4.98
CA PHE A 85 -1.34 4.64 -5.05
C PHE A 85 -0.63 4.46 -6.40
N LEU A 86 -0.45 3.23 -6.88
CA LEU A 86 0.20 2.98 -8.17
C LEU A 86 -0.58 3.61 -9.34
N ARG A 87 -1.92 3.53 -9.32
CA ARG A 87 -2.78 4.15 -10.35
C ARG A 87 -2.67 5.66 -10.36
N PHE A 88 -2.60 6.31 -9.20
CA PHE A 88 -2.37 7.74 -9.12
C PHE A 88 -1.04 8.19 -9.71
N ASN A 89 -0.07 7.29 -9.78
CA ASN A 89 1.30 7.58 -10.20
C ASN A 89 1.67 6.91 -11.54
N GLY A 90 0.68 6.65 -12.40
CA GLY A 90 0.91 6.32 -13.81
C GLY A 90 0.83 4.83 -14.17
N VAL A 91 0.53 3.93 -13.23
CA VAL A 91 0.18 2.55 -13.61
C VAL A 91 -1.19 2.55 -14.29
N SER A 92 -1.25 1.98 -15.51
CA SER A 92 -2.48 1.94 -16.31
C SER A 92 -3.64 1.28 -15.58
N ALA A 93 -4.84 1.83 -15.75
CA ALA A 93 -6.08 1.20 -15.27
C ALA A 93 -6.37 -0.14 -15.98
N SER A 94 -5.80 -0.38 -17.16
CA SER A 94 -5.91 -1.65 -17.88
C SER A 94 -4.96 -2.72 -17.36
N THR A 95 -3.99 -2.37 -16.51
CA THR A 95 -3.07 -3.35 -15.93
C THR A 95 -3.83 -4.23 -14.93
N ALA A 96 -4.05 -5.48 -15.31
CA ALA A 96 -4.73 -6.45 -14.48
C ALA A 96 -3.85 -6.83 -13.28
N PRO A 97 -4.38 -6.88 -12.05
CA PRO A 97 -3.66 -7.48 -10.93
C PRO A 97 -3.47 -8.98 -11.15
N PRO A 98 -2.49 -9.61 -10.48
CA PRO A 98 -2.40 -11.07 -10.45
C PRO A 98 -3.69 -11.69 -9.89
N PRO A 99 -3.98 -12.98 -10.19
CA PRO A 99 -5.09 -13.71 -9.59
C PRO A 99 -5.04 -13.69 -8.06
N VAL A 100 -6.20 -13.75 -7.41
CA VAL A 100 -6.30 -13.77 -5.94
C VAL A 100 -5.53 -14.95 -5.32
N SER A 101 -5.45 -16.09 -6.01
CA SER A 101 -4.66 -17.25 -5.59
C SER A 101 -3.16 -16.99 -5.52
N VAL A 102 -2.67 -15.94 -6.17
CA VAL A 102 -1.27 -15.49 -6.13
C VAL A 102 -1.12 -14.28 -5.21
N ALA A 103 -2.02 -13.30 -5.32
CA ALA A 103 -1.96 -12.07 -4.54
C ALA A 103 -2.21 -12.29 -3.05
N GLY A 104 -3.19 -13.14 -2.70
CA GLY A 104 -3.60 -13.40 -1.32
C GLY A 104 -2.45 -13.91 -0.45
N PRO A 105 -1.83 -15.06 -0.79
CA PRO A 105 -0.69 -15.59 -0.03
C PRO A 105 0.47 -14.61 0.08
N PHE A 106 0.74 -13.84 -0.98
CA PHE A 106 1.78 -12.80 -0.94
C PHE A 106 1.45 -11.68 0.06
N VAL A 107 0.20 -11.21 0.11
CA VAL A 107 -0.20 -10.18 1.09
C VAL A 107 -0.17 -10.74 2.52
N GLU A 108 -0.50 -12.01 2.71
CA GLU A 108 -0.36 -12.70 4.01
C GLU A 108 1.12 -12.75 4.45
N GLU A 109 2.05 -13.10 3.56
CA GLU A 109 3.50 -13.05 3.81
C GLU A 109 3.94 -11.63 4.22
N VAL A 110 3.45 -10.61 3.51
CA VAL A 110 3.71 -9.21 3.86
C VAL A 110 3.17 -8.87 5.26
N ALA A 111 1.97 -9.32 5.62
CA ALA A 111 1.38 -9.10 6.93
C ALA A 111 2.14 -9.81 8.06
N GLN A 112 2.77 -10.95 7.75
CA GLN A 112 3.57 -11.74 8.69
C GLN A 112 5.03 -11.26 8.82
N ASP A 113 5.44 -10.23 8.07
CA ASP A 113 6.84 -9.74 8.02
C ASP A 113 7.86 -10.73 7.46
N THR A 114 7.42 -11.70 6.66
CA THR A 114 8.33 -12.71 6.12
C THR A 114 9.03 -12.25 4.84
N VAL A 115 8.66 -11.07 4.33
CA VAL A 115 9.21 -10.45 3.13
C VAL A 115 9.48 -8.96 3.36
N ASP A 116 10.66 -8.49 2.95
CA ASP A 116 11.08 -7.10 3.14
C ASP A 116 10.57 -6.16 2.02
N VAL A 117 10.63 -4.86 2.28
CA VAL A 117 10.13 -3.83 1.34
C VAL A 117 10.78 -3.93 -0.06
N PRO A 118 12.11 -4.12 -0.20
CA PRO A 118 12.73 -4.34 -1.51
C PRO A 118 12.19 -5.56 -2.26
N ALA A 119 12.00 -6.69 -1.58
CA ALA A 119 11.44 -7.89 -2.20
C ALA A 119 9.97 -7.69 -2.59
N ILE A 120 9.19 -6.96 -1.78
CA ILE A 120 7.81 -6.57 -2.13
C ILE A 120 7.83 -5.70 -3.39
N ALA A 121 8.68 -4.68 -3.45
CA ALA A 121 8.78 -3.77 -4.60
C ALA A 121 9.10 -4.52 -5.89
N LYS A 122 9.98 -5.53 -5.83
CA LYS A 122 10.30 -6.39 -6.98
C LYS A 122 9.08 -7.14 -7.50
N HIS A 123 8.26 -7.73 -6.62
CA HIS A 123 7.00 -8.37 -7.04
C HIS A 123 6.05 -7.37 -7.69
N LEU A 124 5.89 -6.19 -7.06
CA LEU A 124 5.04 -5.14 -7.60
C LEU A 124 5.51 -4.63 -8.97
N SER A 125 6.82 -4.56 -9.24
CA SER A 125 7.34 -4.16 -10.55
C SER A 125 7.04 -5.15 -11.66
N SER A 126 6.92 -6.45 -11.32
CA SER A 126 6.54 -7.50 -12.26
C SER A 126 5.05 -7.43 -12.59
N TRP A 127 4.21 -7.24 -11.57
CA TRP A 127 2.75 -7.17 -11.74
C TRP A 127 2.24 -5.85 -12.29
N PHE A 128 2.92 -4.75 -11.96
CA PHE A 128 2.49 -3.39 -12.26
C PHE A 128 3.65 -2.59 -12.86
N PRO A 129 4.11 -2.93 -14.08
CA PRO A 129 5.18 -2.19 -14.73
C PRO A 129 4.75 -0.74 -14.98
N LEU A 130 5.68 0.19 -14.78
CA LEU A 130 5.52 1.58 -15.18
C LEU A 130 5.80 1.68 -16.69
N SER A 131 4.98 2.46 -17.40
CA SER A 131 5.14 2.71 -18.85
C SER A 131 6.26 3.69 -19.16
#